data_AF-A0A8J3L155-F1
#
_entry.id   AF-A0A8J3L155-F1
#
_cell.length_a   1.000
_cell.length_b   1.000
_cell.length_c   1.000
_cell.angle_alpha   90.00
_cell.angle_beta   90.00
_cell.angle_gamma   90.00
#
_symmetry.space_group_name_H-M   'P 1'
#
loop_
_entity.id
_entity.type
_entity.pdbx_description
1 polymer ?
#
loop_
_entity_poly.entity_id
_entity_poly.type
_entity_poly.pdbx_seq_one_letter_code
_entity_poly.pdbx_strand_id
1 'polypeptide(L)'
;MRLGRREPRARATRPGSGVQRPPNPAADWAADQVAGVRDDPLRRIALLARTYHGPEGQAPRHLPFRRAAMSFMRWQARRGVLNSLSSQPPGSRWWRAVNDRLLYDGCEAMARSGGVPGEPSSPAVVLWTAFIHHPTARNWYRAHNASIVSGYLDNRELAEQEPMPERFFLNVALLRVLYTHALVAAPKLALGRLAVLGRFLGDPRLGMAGVFLSLGRVLPDRYPPAAELRAYLAHEHRLGRMLDYGVIQPRLQLLYEWSAHELGLPGLRDLVHDGNPVYAWSYQDRDVWSPPAGPLPRLLGRLTAARP
;
A
#
# COMPACT_ATOMS: atom_id res chain seq x y z
N MET A 1 -2.96 76.71 -1.42
CA MET A 1 -3.66 75.42 -1.29
C MET A 1 -3.23 74.51 -2.44
N ARG A 2 -2.20 73.67 -2.24
CA ARG A 2 -1.84 72.50 -3.08
C ARG A 2 -0.96 71.58 -2.24
N LEU A 3 -1.53 70.45 -1.82
CA LEU A 3 -0.89 69.40 -1.03
C LEU A 3 0.03 68.57 -1.95
N GLY A 4 1.34 68.62 -1.72
CA GLY A 4 2.30 67.70 -2.33
C GLY A 4 2.34 66.39 -1.55
N ARG A 5 1.75 65.33 -2.13
CA ARG A 5 1.85 63.94 -1.64
C ARG A 5 3.32 63.49 -1.65
N ARG A 6 3.86 63.12 -0.49
CA ARG A 6 5.07 62.28 -0.38
C ARG A 6 4.67 60.82 -0.60
N GLU A 7 5.22 60.19 -1.63
CA GLU A 7 5.12 58.74 -1.81
C GLU A 7 5.96 57.99 -0.76
N PRO A 8 5.48 56.84 -0.23
CA PRO A 8 6.27 56.02 0.66
C PRO A 8 7.27 55.17 -0.14
N ARG A 9 8.56 55.28 0.20
CA ARG A 9 9.62 54.38 -0.28
C ARG A 9 9.23 52.93 0.05
N ALA A 10 8.98 52.14 -0.99
CA ALA A 10 8.83 50.70 -0.91
C ALA A 10 10.10 50.09 -0.30
N ARG A 11 9.95 49.47 0.88
CA ARG A 11 10.98 48.65 1.50
C ARG A 11 11.10 47.38 0.67
N ALA A 12 12.19 47.24 -0.08
CA ALA A 12 12.51 46.01 -0.78
C ALA A 12 12.64 44.86 0.23
N THR A 13 11.63 43.99 0.26
CA THR A 13 11.69 42.68 0.91
C THR A 13 12.77 41.85 0.23
N ARG A 14 13.82 41.52 0.98
CA ARG A 14 14.83 40.54 0.55
C ARG A 14 14.12 39.21 0.25
N PRO A 15 14.47 38.52 -0.84
CA PRO A 15 13.97 37.17 -1.08
C PRO A 15 14.40 36.28 0.09
N GLY A 16 13.44 35.55 0.66
CA GLY A 16 13.65 34.64 1.77
C GLY A 16 14.79 33.69 1.43
N SER A 17 15.79 33.66 2.31
CA SER A 17 16.77 32.58 2.40
C SER A 17 16.01 31.26 2.39
N GLY A 18 16.08 30.53 1.28
CA GLY A 18 15.55 29.18 1.20
C GLY A 18 16.14 28.39 2.36
N VAL A 19 15.27 27.92 3.26
CA VAL A 19 15.68 27.06 4.37
C VAL A 19 16.27 25.81 3.73
N GLN A 20 17.59 25.76 3.68
CA GLN A 20 18.32 24.61 3.17
C GLN A 20 18.05 23.48 4.14
N ARG A 21 17.25 22.51 3.71
CA ARG A 21 16.93 21.34 4.53
C ARG A 21 18.26 20.69 4.92
N PRO A 22 18.50 20.38 6.20
CA PRO A 22 19.73 19.74 6.60
C PRO A 22 19.92 18.45 5.79
N PRO A 23 21.16 18.10 5.41
CA PRO A 23 21.44 16.90 4.64
C PRO A 23 20.89 15.67 5.36
N ASN A 24 20.31 14.74 4.60
CA ASN A 24 19.77 13.49 5.14
C ASN A 24 20.41 12.30 4.40
N PRO A 25 21.66 11.92 4.74
CA PRO A 25 22.41 10.93 3.98
C PRO A 25 21.71 9.57 3.81
N ALA A 26 20.94 9.12 4.82
CA ALA A 26 20.19 7.88 4.71
C ALA A 26 19.04 7.97 3.68
N ALA A 27 18.34 9.11 3.64
CA ALA A 27 17.30 9.39 2.65
C ALA A 27 17.88 9.52 1.25
N ASP A 28 18.99 10.27 1.10
CA ASP A 28 19.67 10.46 -0.18
C ASP A 28 20.17 9.12 -0.73
N TRP A 29 20.80 8.29 0.12
CA TRP A 29 21.22 6.94 -0.25
C TRP A 29 20.03 6.07 -0.70
N ALA A 30 18.90 6.13 0.01
CA ALA A 30 17.70 5.38 -0.37
C ALA A 30 17.14 5.82 -1.72
N ALA A 31 17.15 7.14 -1.99
CA ALA A 31 16.75 7.69 -3.28
C ALA A 31 17.64 7.16 -4.41
N ASP A 32 18.96 7.13 -4.21
CA ASP A 32 19.92 6.60 -5.19
C ASP A 32 19.70 5.10 -5.47
N GLN A 33 19.44 4.31 -4.43
CA GLN A 33 19.15 2.88 -4.60
C GLN A 33 17.90 2.66 -5.45
N VAL A 34 16.82 3.40 -5.18
CA VAL A 34 15.55 3.27 -5.91
C VAL A 34 15.71 3.76 -7.34
N ALA A 35 16.37 4.89 -7.55
CA ALA A 35 16.66 5.43 -8.88
C ALA A 35 17.45 4.43 -9.73
N GLY A 36 18.48 3.80 -9.17
CA GLY A 36 19.33 2.84 -9.89
C GLY A 36 18.64 1.54 -10.32
N VAL A 37 17.48 1.20 -9.74
CA VAL A 37 16.69 0.01 -10.12
C VAL A 37 15.37 0.37 -10.79
N ARG A 38 15.07 1.66 -10.96
CA ARG A 38 13.72 2.15 -11.25
C ARG A 38 13.10 1.47 -12.47
N ASP A 39 13.85 1.28 -13.55
CA ASP A 39 13.40 0.73 -14.83
C ASP A 39 13.68 -0.78 -15.03
N ASP A 40 14.16 -1.50 -14.01
CA ASP A 40 14.47 -2.93 -14.09
C ASP A 40 13.69 -3.74 -13.03
N PRO A 41 12.61 -4.44 -13.41
CA PRO A 41 11.78 -5.21 -12.49
C PRO A 41 12.55 -6.24 -11.66
N LEU A 42 13.57 -6.88 -12.23
CA LEU A 42 14.36 -7.90 -11.53
C LEU A 42 15.28 -7.26 -10.50
N ARG A 43 15.88 -6.12 -10.83
CA ARG A 43 16.68 -5.35 -9.87
C ARG A 43 15.84 -4.76 -8.74
N ARG A 44 14.58 -4.37 -9.00
CA ARG A 44 13.63 -3.96 -7.95
C ARG A 44 13.36 -5.10 -6.97
N ILE A 45 13.12 -6.31 -7.49
CA ILE A 45 12.95 -7.52 -6.66
C ILE A 45 14.20 -7.80 -5.83
N ALA A 46 15.38 -7.68 -6.44
CA ALA A 46 16.65 -7.86 -5.73
C ALA A 46 16.84 -6.80 -4.64
N LEU A 47 16.49 -5.54 -4.90
CA LEU A 47 16.57 -4.46 -3.91
C LEU A 47 15.63 -4.71 -2.73
N LEU A 48 14.38 -5.10 -2.97
CA LEU A 48 13.46 -5.50 -1.90
C LEU A 48 14.04 -6.66 -1.09
N ALA A 49 14.62 -7.67 -1.73
CA ALA A 49 15.22 -8.79 -1.01
C ALA A 49 16.34 -8.31 -0.06
N ARG A 50 17.20 -7.40 -0.53
CA ARG A 50 18.31 -6.84 0.28
C ARG A 50 17.84 -6.14 1.53
N THR A 51 16.69 -5.45 1.53
CA THR A 51 16.20 -4.76 2.75
C THR A 51 15.89 -5.72 3.90
N TYR A 52 15.62 -7.00 3.62
CA TYR A 52 15.42 -8.05 4.63
C TYR A 52 16.71 -8.76 5.06
N HIS A 53 17.83 -8.51 4.40
CA HIS A 53 19.13 -9.06 4.78
C HIS A 53 19.86 -8.16 5.79
N GLY A 54 19.39 -6.93 6.01
CA GLY A 54 20.04 -5.96 6.87
C GLY A 54 21.32 -5.38 6.24
N PRO A 55 21.93 -4.38 6.89
CA PRO A 55 23.07 -3.64 6.34
C PRO A 55 24.32 -4.50 6.13
N GLU A 56 24.54 -5.50 6.99
CA GLU A 56 25.69 -6.42 6.93
C GLU A 56 25.37 -7.72 6.16
N GLY A 57 24.19 -7.83 5.55
CA GLY A 57 23.73 -9.05 4.88
C GLY A 57 23.26 -10.16 5.82
N GLN A 58 23.36 -9.97 7.15
CA GLN A 58 23.01 -10.94 8.18
C GLN A 58 21.84 -10.47 9.05
N ALA A 59 20.61 -10.73 8.61
CA ALA A 59 19.40 -10.47 9.41
C ALA A 59 18.46 -11.68 9.46
N PRO A 60 18.86 -12.81 10.06
CA PRO A 60 18.09 -14.06 10.04
C PRO A 60 16.67 -13.92 10.61
N ARG A 61 16.47 -13.00 11.57
CA ARG A 61 15.15 -12.72 12.17
C ARG A 61 14.17 -12.03 11.22
N HIS A 62 14.66 -11.35 10.17
CA HIS A 62 13.83 -10.63 9.20
C HIS A 62 13.42 -11.50 8.02
N LEU A 63 14.25 -12.48 7.64
CA LEU A 63 14.06 -13.31 6.44
C LEU A 63 12.69 -14.01 6.35
N PRO A 64 12.08 -14.50 7.44
CA PRO A 64 10.75 -15.12 7.35
C PRO A 64 9.67 -14.16 6.84
N PHE A 65 9.79 -12.85 7.10
CA PHE A 65 8.79 -11.83 6.76
C PHE A 65 8.82 -11.43 5.27
N ARG A 66 9.90 -11.72 4.54
CA ARG A 66 10.03 -11.33 3.12
C ARG A 66 9.08 -12.08 2.19
N ARG A 67 8.53 -13.24 2.61
CA ARG A 67 7.83 -14.17 1.72
C ARG A 67 6.65 -13.52 0.99
N ALA A 68 5.77 -12.85 1.74
CA ALA A 68 4.60 -12.19 1.19
C ALA A 68 4.97 -11.06 0.21
N ALA A 69 5.83 -10.12 0.63
CA ALA A 69 6.25 -9.00 -0.21
C ALA A 69 7.00 -9.46 -1.47
N MET A 70 7.89 -10.44 -1.36
CA MET A 70 8.61 -11.01 -2.52
C MET A 70 7.68 -11.73 -3.48
N SER A 71 6.68 -12.47 -2.99
CA SER A 71 5.68 -13.11 -3.84
C SER A 71 4.90 -12.07 -4.64
N PHE A 72 4.45 -11.01 -3.97
CA PHE A 72 3.69 -9.94 -4.61
C PHE A 72 4.53 -9.17 -5.62
N MET A 73 5.78 -8.83 -5.30
CA MET A 73 6.66 -8.11 -6.23
C MET A 73 7.00 -8.94 -7.47
N ARG A 74 7.18 -10.25 -7.32
CA ARG A 74 7.34 -11.16 -8.47
C ARG A 74 6.08 -11.24 -9.32
N TRP A 75 4.90 -11.21 -8.69
CA TRP A 75 3.64 -11.13 -9.42
C TRP A 75 3.53 -9.82 -10.21
N GLN A 76 3.86 -8.67 -9.59
CA GLN A 76 3.89 -7.37 -10.26
C GLN A 76 4.84 -7.37 -11.48
N ALA A 77 6.04 -7.93 -11.33
CA ALA A 77 6.99 -8.06 -12.44
C ALA A 77 6.45 -8.97 -13.56
N ARG A 78 5.93 -10.16 -13.24
CA ARG A 78 5.36 -11.08 -14.24
C ARG A 78 4.17 -10.48 -14.99
N ARG A 79 3.33 -9.71 -14.29
CA ARG A 79 2.17 -9.03 -14.89
C ARG A 79 2.57 -7.91 -15.85
N GLY A 80 3.79 -7.37 -15.71
CA GLY A 80 4.30 -6.27 -16.53
C GLY A 80 4.04 -4.87 -15.96
N VAL A 81 3.39 -4.75 -14.78
CA VAL A 81 3.12 -3.43 -14.18
C VAL A 81 4.39 -2.67 -13.77
N LEU A 82 5.51 -3.38 -13.59
CA LEU A 82 6.81 -2.79 -13.23
C LEU A 82 7.74 -2.56 -14.44
N ASN A 83 7.31 -2.88 -15.66
CA ASN A 83 8.12 -2.67 -16.87
C ASN A 83 8.57 -1.20 -16.99
N SER A 84 9.67 -0.95 -17.71
CA SER A 84 10.05 0.42 -18.07
C SER A 84 8.88 1.11 -18.78
N LEU A 85 8.76 2.44 -18.61
CA LEU A 85 7.79 3.24 -19.35
C LEU A 85 8.13 3.31 -20.84
N SER A 86 9.36 2.97 -21.21
CA SER A 86 9.81 2.84 -22.61
C SER A 86 9.68 1.42 -23.17
N SER A 87 9.26 0.43 -22.38
CA SER A 87 9.04 -0.95 -22.86
C SER A 87 7.76 -1.07 -23.69
N GLN A 88 7.65 -2.17 -24.44
CA GLN A 88 6.43 -2.56 -25.14
C GLN A 88 5.94 -3.95 -24.68
N PRO A 89 4.81 -4.05 -23.95
CA PRO A 89 4.01 -2.94 -23.40
C PRO A 89 4.73 -2.21 -22.25
N PRO A 90 4.41 -0.92 -22.01
CA PRO A 90 4.97 -0.15 -20.91
C PRO A 90 4.38 -0.58 -19.57
N GLY A 91 5.10 -0.31 -18.48
CA GLY A 91 4.58 -0.51 -17.11
C GLY A 91 3.54 0.53 -16.69
N SER A 92 2.95 0.33 -15.52
CA SER A 92 2.02 1.29 -14.90
C SER A 92 2.80 2.37 -14.16
N ARG A 93 2.45 3.64 -14.40
CA ARG A 93 3.03 4.77 -13.66
C ARG A 93 2.69 4.66 -12.17
N TRP A 94 1.44 4.32 -11.86
CA TRP A 94 0.97 4.21 -10.48
C TRP A 94 1.65 3.07 -9.72
N TRP A 95 1.71 1.86 -10.29
CA TRP A 95 2.32 0.70 -9.63
C TRP A 95 3.80 0.92 -9.35
N ARG A 96 4.50 1.54 -10.29
CA ARG A 96 5.92 1.90 -10.13
C ARG A 96 6.10 2.94 -9.02
N ALA A 97 5.24 3.95 -8.92
CA ALA A 97 5.32 4.97 -7.87
C ALA A 97 5.06 4.40 -6.45
N VAL A 98 4.03 3.56 -6.28
CA VAL A 98 3.77 2.90 -4.99
C VAL A 98 4.90 1.95 -4.62
N ASN A 99 5.45 1.23 -5.60
CA ASN A 99 6.58 0.33 -5.38
C ASN A 99 7.88 1.10 -5.08
N ASP A 100 8.11 2.27 -5.70
CA ASP A 100 9.21 3.18 -5.37
C ASP A 100 9.13 3.58 -3.90
N ARG A 101 7.94 3.96 -3.41
CA ARG A 101 7.74 4.34 -2.01
C ARG A 101 8.09 3.21 -1.03
N LEU A 102 7.59 2.00 -1.30
CA LEU A 102 7.92 0.81 -0.48
C LEU A 102 9.42 0.53 -0.45
N LEU A 103 10.08 0.58 -1.60
CA LEU A 103 11.52 0.34 -1.69
C LEU A 103 12.30 1.43 -0.96
N TYR A 104 11.92 2.69 -1.16
CA TYR A 104 12.55 3.85 -0.56
C TYR A 104 12.51 3.77 0.97
N ASP A 105 11.31 3.61 1.57
CA ASP A 105 11.16 3.59 3.03
C ASP A 105 11.94 2.41 3.66
N GLY A 106 11.94 1.25 3.00
CA GLY A 106 12.70 0.08 3.44
C GLY A 106 14.21 0.24 3.30
N CYS A 107 14.68 0.90 2.24
CA CYS A 107 16.10 1.21 2.03
C CYS A 107 16.60 2.20 3.06
N GLU A 108 15.87 3.29 3.29
CA GLU A 108 16.25 4.30 4.28
C GLU A 108 16.35 3.68 5.67
N ALA A 109 15.32 2.93 6.10
CA ALA A 109 15.35 2.27 7.41
C ALA A 109 16.51 1.27 7.54
N MET A 110 16.85 0.55 6.46
CA MET A 110 17.99 -0.37 6.44
C MET A 110 19.32 0.39 6.55
N ALA A 111 19.52 1.47 5.78
CA ALA A 111 20.71 2.31 5.86
C ALA A 111 20.92 2.89 7.25
N ARG A 112 19.85 3.40 7.88
CA ARG A 112 19.87 3.91 9.26
C ARG A 112 20.27 2.82 10.25
N SER A 113 19.76 1.61 10.07
CA SER A 113 20.13 0.47 10.93
C SER A 113 21.59 0.06 10.78
N GLY A 114 22.23 0.43 9.67
CA GLY A 114 23.68 0.29 9.42
C GLY A 114 24.51 1.51 9.85
N GLY A 115 23.94 2.47 10.57
CA GLY A 115 24.68 3.64 11.09
C GLY A 115 24.74 4.85 10.16
N VAL A 116 24.06 4.83 8.99
CA VAL A 116 23.98 6.02 8.13
C VAL A 116 23.13 7.10 8.83
N PRO A 117 23.64 8.33 9.03
CA PRO A 117 22.97 9.36 9.81
C PRO A 117 21.80 10.02 9.04
N GLY A 118 20.98 10.77 9.79
CA GLY A 118 19.85 11.56 9.29
C GLY A 118 18.64 11.43 10.21
N GLU A 119 17.58 12.21 9.98
CA GLU A 119 16.26 11.99 10.60
C GLU A 119 15.36 11.16 9.68
N PRO A 120 14.42 10.36 10.20
CA PRO A 120 13.49 9.61 9.36
C PRO A 120 12.71 10.55 8.43
N SER A 121 12.75 10.30 7.13
CA SER A 121 12.11 11.17 6.13
C SER A 121 10.59 11.06 6.12
N SER A 122 10.04 9.97 6.67
CA SER A 122 8.60 9.72 6.73
C SER A 122 8.20 8.91 7.97
N PRO A 123 6.93 8.97 8.42
CA PRO A 123 6.41 8.12 9.49
C PRO A 123 6.57 6.62 9.19
N ALA A 124 6.53 6.22 7.91
CA ALA A 124 6.72 4.82 7.52
C ALA A 124 8.15 4.34 7.82
N VAL A 125 9.16 5.19 7.66
CA VAL A 125 10.56 4.87 8.01
C VAL A 125 10.69 4.59 9.51
N VAL A 126 10.00 5.36 10.36
CA VAL A 126 9.95 5.12 11.82
C VAL A 126 9.36 3.73 12.13
N LEU A 127 8.29 3.34 11.44
CA LEU A 127 7.68 2.03 11.61
C LEU A 127 8.59 0.90 11.09
N TRP A 128 9.33 1.11 10.00
CA TRP A 128 10.34 0.18 9.52
C TRP A 128 11.49 0.01 10.51
N THR A 129 11.97 1.09 11.13
CA THR A 129 12.95 1.03 12.22
C THR A 129 12.42 0.21 13.40
N ALA A 130 11.15 0.39 13.79
CA ALA A 130 10.52 -0.42 14.84
C ALA A 130 10.45 -1.92 14.47
N PHE A 131 10.17 -2.26 13.21
CA PHE A 131 10.23 -3.64 12.73
C PHE A 131 11.66 -4.21 12.74
N ILE A 132 12.66 -3.44 12.31
CA ILE A 132 14.07 -3.86 12.30
C ILE A 132 14.52 -4.24 13.71
N HIS A 133 14.22 -3.40 14.72
CA HIS A 133 14.55 -3.68 16.12
C HIS A 133 13.72 -4.83 16.71
N HIS A 134 12.42 -4.88 16.39
CA HIS A 134 11.48 -5.85 16.96
C HIS A 134 10.66 -6.54 15.85
N PRO A 135 11.20 -7.57 15.19
CA PRO A 135 10.57 -8.20 14.03
C PRO A 135 9.39 -9.07 14.45
N THR A 136 8.19 -8.48 14.39
CA THR A 136 6.91 -9.14 14.63
C THR A 136 6.00 -8.96 13.42
N ALA A 137 5.00 -9.83 13.26
CA ALA A 137 4.02 -9.70 12.17
C ALA A 137 3.27 -8.36 12.22
N ARG A 138 2.92 -7.88 13.42
CA ARG A 138 2.31 -6.57 13.61
C ARG A 138 3.23 -5.44 13.15
N ASN A 139 4.48 -5.42 13.61
CA ASN A 139 5.41 -4.36 13.22
C ASN A 139 5.71 -4.39 11.72
N TRP A 140 5.79 -5.57 11.12
CA TRP A 140 5.95 -5.73 9.68
C TRP A 140 4.76 -5.14 8.91
N TYR A 141 3.52 -5.50 9.29
CA TYR A 141 2.34 -4.93 8.62
C TYR A 141 2.21 -3.43 8.82
N ARG A 142 2.50 -2.90 10.01
CA ARG A 142 2.49 -1.45 10.25
C ARG A 142 3.45 -0.73 9.30
N ALA A 143 4.70 -1.19 9.23
CA ALA A 143 5.71 -0.59 8.37
C ALA A 143 5.37 -0.74 6.87
N HIS A 144 5.07 -1.97 6.44
CA HIS A 144 4.73 -2.26 5.05
C HIS A 144 3.48 -1.50 4.60
N ASN A 145 2.39 -1.57 5.35
CA ASN A 145 1.13 -0.94 4.95
C ASN A 145 1.21 0.58 5.05
N ALA A 146 2.01 1.16 5.95
CA ALA A 146 2.22 2.61 5.95
C ALA A 146 2.88 3.09 4.66
N SER A 147 3.89 2.38 4.14
CA SER A 147 4.50 2.68 2.84
C SER A 147 3.50 2.53 1.69
N ILE A 148 2.74 1.43 1.67
CA ILE A 148 1.73 1.19 0.63
C ILE A 148 0.64 2.28 0.66
N VAL A 149 0.03 2.54 1.82
CA VAL A 149 -1.04 3.54 1.95
C VAL A 149 -0.53 4.94 1.64
N SER A 150 0.68 5.31 2.08
CA SER A 150 1.29 6.59 1.67
C SER A 150 1.43 6.66 0.15
N GLY A 151 1.86 5.57 -0.50
CA GLY A 151 1.89 5.48 -1.96
C GLY A 151 0.53 5.68 -2.62
N TYR A 152 -0.56 5.14 -2.06
CA TYR A 152 -1.92 5.39 -2.55
C TYR A 152 -2.30 6.87 -2.42
N LEU A 153 -2.12 7.44 -1.23
CA LEU A 153 -2.50 8.82 -0.96
C LEU A 153 -1.71 9.82 -1.83
N ASP A 154 -0.40 9.61 -1.98
CA ASP A 154 0.49 10.50 -2.73
C ASP A 154 0.29 10.40 -4.25
N ASN A 155 -0.34 9.33 -4.76
CA ASN A 155 -0.41 9.05 -6.21
C ASN A 155 -1.84 8.85 -6.73
N ARG A 156 -2.84 9.48 -6.10
CA ARG A 156 -4.24 9.39 -6.53
C ARG A 156 -4.43 9.79 -8.00
N GLU A 157 -3.78 10.86 -8.44
CA GLU A 157 -3.88 11.34 -9.84
C GLU A 157 -3.37 10.32 -10.85
N LEU A 158 -2.32 9.56 -10.51
CA LEU A 158 -1.82 8.48 -11.37
C LEU A 158 -2.80 7.30 -11.40
N ALA A 159 -3.48 7.00 -10.29
CA ALA A 159 -4.51 5.97 -10.26
C ALA A 159 -5.74 6.35 -11.09
N GLU A 160 -6.11 7.63 -11.13
CA GLU A 160 -7.25 8.09 -11.95
C GLU A 160 -7.00 7.96 -13.46
N GLN A 161 -5.72 7.94 -13.87
CA GLN A 161 -5.28 7.68 -15.25
C GLN A 161 -5.23 6.20 -15.61
N GLU A 162 -5.30 5.29 -14.64
CA GLU A 162 -5.33 3.86 -14.89
C GLU A 162 -6.67 3.44 -15.51
N PRO A 163 -6.69 2.39 -16.36
CA PRO A 163 -7.92 1.90 -16.94
C PRO A 163 -8.85 1.36 -15.84
N MET A 164 -10.15 1.42 -16.11
CA MET A 164 -11.18 1.10 -15.12
C MET A 164 -11.02 -0.30 -14.46
N PRO A 165 -10.64 -1.39 -15.16
CA PRO A 165 -10.31 -2.67 -14.52
C PRO A 165 -9.16 -2.59 -13.52
N GLU A 166 -8.17 -1.75 -13.80
CA GLU A 166 -7.02 -1.57 -12.92
C GLU A 166 -7.42 -0.76 -11.68
N ARG A 167 -8.19 0.32 -11.84
CA ARG A 167 -8.74 1.12 -10.72
C ARG A 167 -9.57 0.27 -9.75
N PHE A 168 -10.41 -0.62 -10.30
CA PHE A 168 -11.13 -1.60 -9.50
C PHE A 168 -10.17 -2.47 -8.68
N PHE A 169 -9.12 -2.95 -9.33
CA PHE A 169 -8.12 -3.78 -8.67
C PHE A 169 -7.33 -3.06 -7.58
N LEU A 170 -6.99 -1.79 -7.76
CA LEU A 170 -6.30 -1.02 -6.72
C LEU A 170 -7.10 -1.05 -5.41
N ASN A 171 -8.43 -0.89 -5.50
CA ASN A 171 -9.30 -0.98 -4.33
C ASN A 171 -9.31 -2.39 -3.70
N VAL A 172 -9.36 -3.45 -4.52
CA VAL A 172 -9.28 -4.85 -4.05
C VAL A 172 -7.93 -5.16 -3.40
N ALA A 173 -6.83 -4.68 -3.97
CA ALA A 173 -5.50 -4.84 -3.40
C ALA A 173 -5.41 -4.13 -2.04
N LEU A 174 -5.89 -2.88 -1.95
CA LEU A 174 -5.88 -2.12 -0.71
C LEU A 174 -6.71 -2.79 0.38
N LEU A 175 -7.97 -3.13 0.12
CA LEU A 175 -8.84 -3.74 1.14
C LEU A 175 -8.26 -5.06 1.66
N ARG A 176 -7.65 -5.89 0.80
CA ARG A 176 -7.03 -7.16 1.21
C ARG A 176 -5.77 -6.94 2.05
N VAL A 177 -4.94 -5.97 1.69
CA VAL A 177 -3.75 -5.60 2.46
C VAL A 177 -4.14 -5.10 3.87
N LEU A 178 -5.16 -4.25 3.96
CA LEU A 178 -5.67 -3.78 5.25
C LEU A 178 -6.31 -4.92 6.07
N TYR A 179 -7.11 -5.77 5.43
CA TYR A 179 -7.77 -6.87 6.11
C TYR A 179 -6.76 -7.89 6.66
N THR A 180 -5.71 -8.20 5.91
CA THR A 180 -4.67 -9.13 6.36
C THR A 180 -3.90 -8.57 7.56
N HIS A 181 -3.67 -7.26 7.60
CA HIS A 181 -3.13 -6.61 8.78
C HIS A 181 -4.08 -6.74 9.99
N ALA A 182 -5.37 -6.50 9.80
CA ALA A 182 -6.37 -6.65 10.85
C ALA A 182 -6.46 -8.09 11.38
N LEU A 183 -6.28 -9.12 10.55
CA LEU A 183 -6.23 -10.52 11.03
C LEU A 183 -5.17 -10.75 12.11
N VAL A 184 -4.05 -10.01 12.05
CA VAL A 184 -2.95 -10.12 13.03
C VAL A 184 -3.11 -9.12 14.17
N ALA A 185 -3.46 -7.87 13.87
CA ALA A 185 -3.40 -6.76 14.83
C ALA A 185 -4.75 -6.43 15.50
N ALA A 186 -5.87 -6.81 14.89
CA ALA A 186 -7.23 -6.60 15.38
C ALA A 186 -8.16 -7.78 15.01
N PRO A 187 -7.87 -9.02 15.45
CA PRO A 187 -8.57 -10.21 14.98
C PRO A 187 -10.07 -10.22 15.30
N LYS A 188 -10.52 -9.51 16.35
CA LYS A 188 -11.95 -9.33 16.65
C LYS A 188 -12.67 -8.48 15.59
N LEU A 189 -12.00 -7.46 15.07
CA LEU A 189 -12.51 -6.66 13.95
C LEU A 189 -12.60 -7.53 12.69
N ALA A 190 -11.55 -8.29 12.39
CA ALA A 190 -11.48 -9.08 11.16
C ALA A 190 -12.38 -10.33 11.15
N LEU A 191 -12.48 -11.06 12.27
CA LEU A 191 -13.12 -12.39 12.33
C LEU A 191 -14.23 -12.53 13.36
N GLY A 192 -14.53 -11.48 14.15
CA GLY A 192 -15.53 -11.55 15.21
C GLY A 192 -15.25 -12.69 16.19
N ARG A 193 -16.19 -13.65 16.28
CA ARG A 193 -16.08 -14.83 17.17
C ARG A 193 -14.96 -15.79 16.79
N LEU A 194 -14.48 -15.76 15.55
CA LEU A 194 -13.41 -16.63 15.05
C LEU A 194 -12.01 -16.01 15.23
N ALA A 195 -11.87 -14.98 16.06
CA ALA A 195 -10.63 -14.23 16.29
C ALA A 195 -9.41 -15.12 16.65
N VAL A 196 -9.62 -16.27 17.30
CA VAL A 196 -8.56 -17.23 17.66
C VAL A 196 -7.76 -17.70 16.43
N LEU A 197 -8.39 -17.73 15.26
CA LEU A 197 -7.75 -18.15 14.01
C LEU A 197 -6.96 -17.03 13.30
N GLY A 198 -7.16 -15.77 13.69
CA GLY A 198 -6.66 -14.60 12.95
C GLY A 198 -5.14 -14.59 12.77
N ARG A 199 -4.40 -14.89 13.84
CA ARG A 199 -2.93 -14.88 13.81
C ARG A 199 -2.37 -15.89 12.82
N PHE A 200 -2.97 -17.07 12.68
CA PHE A 200 -2.50 -18.10 11.74
C PHE A 200 -2.82 -17.73 10.29
N LEU A 201 -3.99 -17.13 10.05
CA LEU A 201 -4.44 -16.76 8.71
C LEU A 201 -3.69 -15.55 8.14
N GLY A 202 -3.31 -14.59 9.00
CA GLY A 202 -2.65 -13.35 8.59
C GLY A 202 -1.12 -13.35 8.75
N ASP A 203 -0.47 -14.38 9.27
CA ASP A 203 0.98 -14.32 9.52
C ASP A 203 1.78 -14.25 8.19
N PRO A 204 2.57 -13.18 7.95
CA PRO A 204 3.31 -12.99 6.70
C PRO A 204 4.46 -13.98 6.52
N ARG A 205 4.84 -14.67 7.60
CA ARG A 205 5.87 -15.72 7.59
C ARG A 205 5.33 -17.04 7.04
N LEU A 206 4.01 -17.22 7.13
CA LEU A 206 3.31 -18.41 6.66
C LEU A 206 2.87 -18.23 5.21
N GLY A 207 2.78 -19.33 4.46
CA GLY A 207 2.32 -19.32 3.07
C GLY A 207 0.86 -18.90 2.90
N MET A 208 0.07 -18.88 3.97
CA MET A 208 -1.36 -18.56 3.97
C MET A 208 -1.65 -17.07 3.69
N ALA A 209 -0.78 -16.15 4.11
CA ALA A 209 -0.86 -14.75 3.67
C ALA A 209 -0.69 -14.64 2.14
N GLY A 210 0.07 -15.56 1.55
CA GLY A 210 0.19 -15.71 0.09
C GLY A 210 -1.09 -16.16 -0.60
N VAL A 211 -2.06 -16.77 0.11
CA VAL A 211 -3.38 -17.15 -0.43
C VAL A 211 -4.31 -15.94 -0.53
N PHE A 212 -4.27 -15.02 0.46
CA PHE A 212 -4.97 -13.74 0.39
C PHE A 212 -4.36 -12.78 -0.65
N LEU A 213 -3.04 -12.83 -0.80
CA LEU A 213 -2.27 -12.09 -1.81
C LEU A 213 -2.11 -12.84 -3.14
N SER A 214 -2.74 -14.00 -3.32
CA SER A 214 -2.84 -14.69 -4.62
C SER A 214 -3.84 -13.93 -5.50
N LEU A 215 -3.46 -12.69 -5.82
CA LEU A 215 -4.15 -11.74 -6.68
C LEU A 215 -4.14 -12.22 -8.15
N GLY A 216 -3.31 -13.21 -8.49
CA GLY A 216 -3.27 -13.87 -9.80
C GLY A 216 -4.52 -14.69 -10.17
N ARG A 217 -5.63 -14.55 -9.44
CA ARG A 217 -6.92 -15.18 -9.79
C ARG A 217 -8.11 -14.20 -9.75
N VAL A 218 -7.86 -12.91 -9.46
CA VAL A 218 -8.85 -11.82 -9.49
C VAL A 218 -8.58 -10.85 -10.64
N LEU A 219 -7.39 -10.94 -11.25
CA LEU A 219 -6.94 -10.04 -12.30
C LEU A 219 -6.49 -10.73 -13.58
N PRO A 220 -6.42 -9.98 -14.71
CA PRO A 220 -5.71 -10.44 -15.88
C PRO A 220 -4.21 -10.58 -15.60
N ASP A 221 -3.63 -11.65 -16.15
CA ASP A 221 -2.22 -12.02 -16.03
C ASP A 221 -1.26 -11.04 -16.72
N ARG A 222 -1.78 -10.06 -17.46
CA ARG A 222 -1.01 -9.09 -18.23
C ARG A 222 -1.52 -7.67 -18.02
N TYR A 223 -0.58 -6.73 -18.02
CA TYR A 223 -0.81 -5.29 -18.06
C TYR A 223 -0.30 -4.72 -19.41
N PRO A 224 -1.02 -3.77 -20.03
CA PRO A 224 -2.34 -3.27 -19.62
C PRO A 224 -3.44 -4.34 -19.77
N PRO A 225 -4.57 -4.23 -19.04
CA PRO A 225 -5.70 -5.14 -19.21
C PRO A 225 -6.24 -5.07 -20.64
N ALA A 226 -6.55 -6.24 -21.22
CA ALA A 226 -7.01 -6.35 -22.61
C ALA A 226 -8.53 -6.20 -22.78
N ALA A 227 -9.31 -6.45 -21.72
CA ALA A 227 -10.77 -6.43 -21.76
C ALA A 227 -11.37 -5.36 -20.84
N GLU A 228 -12.65 -5.06 -21.04
CA GLU A 228 -13.42 -4.19 -20.15
C GLU A 228 -13.70 -4.85 -18.78
N LEU A 229 -13.97 -4.04 -17.75
CA LEU A 229 -14.16 -4.56 -16.39
C LEU A 229 -15.32 -5.58 -16.33
N ARG A 230 -16.43 -5.31 -17.02
CA ARG A 230 -17.60 -6.21 -16.99
C ARG A 230 -17.26 -7.61 -17.48
N ALA A 231 -16.38 -7.73 -18.48
CA ALA A 231 -15.91 -9.02 -18.96
C ALA A 231 -15.11 -9.75 -17.88
N TYR A 232 -14.25 -9.05 -17.12
CA TYR A 232 -13.53 -9.65 -16.00
C TYR A 232 -14.46 -10.06 -14.85
N LEU A 233 -15.41 -9.22 -14.47
CA LEU A 233 -16.38 -9.54 -13.42
C LEU A 233 -17.21 -10.78 -13.78
N ALA A 234 -17.60 -10.95 -15.05
CA ALA A 234 -18.35 -12.12 -15.51
C ALA A 234 -17.55 -13.44 -15.36
N HIS A 235 -16.23 -13.39 -15.54
CA HIS A 235 -15.33 -14.54 -15.44
C HIS A 235 -14.69 -14.70 -14.04
N GLU A 236 -14.92 -13.76 -13.13
CA GLU A 236 -14.35 -13.78 -11.80
C GLU A 236 -14.90 -14.97 -10.99
N HIS A 237 -13.99 -15.78 -10.42
CA HIS A 237 -14.36 -16.92 -9.59
C HIS A 237 -15.15 -16.46 -8.35
N ARG A 238 -16.33 -17.08 -8.15
CA ARG A 238 -17.27 -16.81 -7.05
C ARG A 238 -16.63 -16.75 -5.65
N LEU A 239 -15.53 -17.48 -5.42
CA LEU A 239 -14.83 -17.51 -4.13
C LEU A 239 -14.08 -16.21 -3.79
N GLY A 240 -13.45 -15.55 -4.76
CA GLY A 240 -12.76 -14.27 -4.54
C GLY A 240 -13.75 -13.16 -4.18
N ARG A 241 -14.82 -13.04 -4.97
CA ARG A 241 -15.95 -12.15 -4.66
C ARG A 241 -16.63 -12.46 -3.34
N MET A 242 -16.77 -13.73 -2.98
CA MET A 242 -17.36 -14.10 -1.69
C MET A 242 -16.49 -13.61 -0.52
N LEU A 243 -15.17 -13.72 -0.64
CA LEU A 243 -14.26 -13.21 0.38
C LEU A 243 -14.33 -11.68 0.46
N ASP A 244 -14.11 -10.98 -0.66
CA ASP A 244 -14.01 -9.53 -0.65
C ASP A 244 -15.36 -8.87 -0.32
N TYR A 245 -16.45 -9.34 -0.92
CA TYR A 245 -17.77 -8.72 -0.78
C TYR A 245 -18.68 -9.38 0.25
N GLY A 246 -18.47 -10.67 0.54
CA GLY A 246 -19.25 -11.38 1.57
C GLY A 246 -18.63 -11.31 2.97
N VAL A 247 -17.30 -11.24 3.08
CA VAL A 247 -16.60 -11.25 4.37
C VAL A 247 -16.00 -9.89 4.70
N ILE A 248 -15.27 -9.25 3.77
CA ILE A 248 -14.56 -8.00 4.08
C ILE A 248 -15.48 -6.78 4.00
N GLN A 249 -16.31 -6.67 2.96
CA GLN A 249 -17.18 -5.50 2.73
C GLN A 249 -18.04 -5.10 3.95
N PRO A 250 -18.69 -6.01 4.71
CA PRO A 250 -19.54 -5.65 5.84
C PRO A 250 -18.85 -4.89 6.98
N ARG A 251 -17.52 -4.88 7.00
CA ARG A 251 -16.69 -4.21 8.02
C ARG A 251 -15.70 -3.22 7.41
N LEU A 252 -15.86 -2.89 6.13
CA LEU A 252 -14.87 -2.13 5.38
C LEU A 252 -14.68 -0.73 5.96
N GLN A 253 -15.77 -0.06 6.34
CA GLN A 253 -15.72 1.26 6.97
C GLN A 253 -14.85 1.23 8.24
N LEU A 254 -15.18 0.33 9.17
CA LEU A 254 -14.43 0.14 10.42
C LEU A 254 -12.98 -0.29 10.17
N LEU A 255 -12.73 -1.10 9.14
CA LEU A 255 -11.39 -1.54 8.76
C LEU A 255 -10.51 -0.37 8.32
N TYR A 256 -11.05 0.53 7.49
CA TYR A 256 -10.33 1.71 7.03
C TYR A 256 -10.10 2.71 8.16
N GLU A 257 -11.11 2.93 9.02
CA GLU A 257 -10.98 3.79 10.21
C GLU A 257 -9.94 3.29 11.20
N TRP A 258 -9.98 1.99 11.51
CA TRP A 258 -8.97 1.33 12.36
C TRP A 258 -7.58 1.41 11.73
N SER A 259 -7.47 1.14 10.43
CA SER A 259 -6.18 1.19 9.72
C SER A 259 -5.61 2.62 9.69
N ALA A 260 -6.46 3.63 9.50
CA ALA A 260 -6.05 5.03 9.50
C ALA A 260 -5.41 5.42 10.84
N HIS A 261 -6.01 4.95 11.95
CA HIS A 261 -5.47 5.13 13.29
C HIS A 261 -4.18 4.32 13.50
N GLU A 262 -4.18 3.02 13.21
CA GLU A 262 -3.04 2.11 13.44
C GLU A 262 -1.77 2.53 12.69
N LEU A 263 -1.94 3.10 11.48
CA LEU A 263 -0.86 3.58 10.62
C LEU A 263 -0.54 5.07 10.82
N GLY A 264 -1.37 5.83 11.52
CA GLY A 264 -1.22 7.29 11.65
C GLY A 264 -1.46 8.06 10.34
N LEU A 265 -2.33 7.53 9.46
CA LEU A 265 -2.61 8.08 8.13
C LEU A 265 -4.10 8.42 8.00
N PRO A 266 -4.55 9.61 8.46
CA PRO A 266 -5.96 9.97 8.49
C PRO A 266 -6.62 10.00 7.12
N GLY A 267 -5.87 10.35 6.06
CA GLY A 267 -6.37 10.38 4.67
C GLY A 267 -6.86 9.02 4.15
N LEU A 268 -6.52 7.92 4.83
CA LEU A 268 -7.09 6.61 4.49
C LEU A 268 -8.63 6.58 4.66
N ARG A 269 -9.18 7.40 5.56
CA ARG A 269 -10.65 7.48 5.78
C ARG A 269 -11.38 7.99 4.53
N ASP A 270 -10.71 8.80 3.71
CA ASP A 270 -11.30 9.38 2.50
C ASP A 270 -11.35 8.39 1.33
N LEU A 271 -10.81 7.18 1.52
CA LEU A 271 -10.76 6.12 0.51
C LEU A 271 -11.93 5.13 0.64
N VAL A 272 -12.83 5.35 1.60
CA VAL A 272 -14.07 4.59 1.79
C VAL A 272 -15.24 5.55 2.05
N HIS A 273 -16.41 5.24 1.51
CA HIS A 273 -17.65 5.97 1.79
C HIS A 273 -18.80 4.97 1.95
N ASP A 274 -19.51 5.02 3.07
CA ASP A 274 -20.59 4.09 3.43
C ASP A 274 -20.22 2.61 3.23
N GLY A 275 -18.99 2.24 3.60
CA GLY A 275 -18.48 0.87 3.42
C GLY A 275 -18.21 0.46 1.97
N ASN A 276 -18.09 1.43 1.05
CA ASN A 276 -17.71 1.21 -0.35
C ASN A 276 -16.34 1.84 -0.64
N PRO A 277 -15.42 1.13 -1.32
CA PRO A 277 -14.18 1.73 -1.79
C PRO A 277 -14.44 2.88 -2.78
N VAL A 278 -13.71 4.00 -2.60
CA VAL A 278 -13.80 5.20 -3.47
C VAL A 278 -12.43 5.70 -3.93
N TYR A 279 -11.35 4.93 -3.73
CA TYR A 279 -10.03 5.32 -4.20
C TYR A 279 -9.96 5.28 -5.72
N ALA A 280 -9.79 6.44 -6.36
CA ALA A 280 -9.91 6.59 -7.81
C ALA A 280 -11.18 5.87 -8.33
N TRP A 281 -12.31 5.99 -7.64
CA TRP A 281 -13.55 5.34 -8.04
C TRP A 281 -14.75 6.20 -7.65
N SER A 282 -15.73 6.33 -8.56
CA SER A 282 -16.93 7.11 -8.28
C SER A 282 -17.85 6.36 -7.34
N TYR A 283 -18.35 7.04 -6.30
CA TYR A 283 -19.36 6.44 -5.41
C TYR A 283 -20.68 6.14 -6.14
N GLN A 284 -20.97 6.81 -7.25
CA GLN A 284 -22.15 6.51 -8.06
C GLN A 284 -22.05 5.11 -8.69
N ASP A 285 -20.84 4.64 -8.99
CA ASP A 285 -20.56 3.33 -9.58
C ASP A 285 -20.27 2.24 -8.52
N ARG A 286 -20.75 2.42 -7.28
CA ARG A 286 -20.47 1.50 -6.16
C ARG A 286 -21.11 0.12 -6.29
N ASP A 287 -22.05 -0.06 -7.20
CA ASP A 287 -22.78 -1.32 -7.36
C ASP A 287 -21.86 -2.50 -7.68
N VAL A 288 -20.67 -2.24 -8.24
CA VAL A 288 -19.66 -3.27 -8.51
C VAL A 288 -19.14 -3.96 -7.25
N TRP A 289 -19.27 -3.32 -6.09
CA TRP A 289 -18.84 -3.84 -4.79
C TRP A 289 -19.92 -4.69 -4.08
N SER A 290 -21.10 -4.80 -4.67
CA SER A 290 -22.23 -5.50 -4.05
C SER A 290 -21.95 -7.01 -3.97
N PRO A 291 -22.23 -7.65 -2.82
CA PRO A 291 -22.08 -9.09 -2.70
C PRO A 291 -23.04 -9.81 -3.66
N PRO A 292 -22.65 -10.99 -4.17
CA PRO A 292 -23.58 -11.82 -4.94
C PRO A 292 -24.81 -12.17 -4.08
N ALA A 293 -25.99 -12.14 -4.70
CA ALA A 293 -27.24 -12.47 -4.03
C ALA A 293 -27.21 -13.92 -3.48
N GLY A 294 -27.62 -14.10 -2.22
CA GLY A 294 -27.73 -15.43 -1.61
C GLY A 294 -27.62 -15.45 -0.08
N PRO A 295 -27.97 -16.58 0.57
CA PRO A 295 -27.95 -16.71 2.03
C PRO A 295 -26.53 -16.85 2.61
N LEU A 296 -25.59 -17.42 1.86
CA LEU A 296 -24.21 -17.71 2.31
C LEU A 296 -23.39 -16.46 2.67
N PRO A 297 -23.30 -15.41 1.83
CA PRO A 297 -22.59 -14.17 2.19
C PRO A 297 -23.18 -13.50 3.43
N ARG A 298 -24.52 -13.51 3.57
CA ARG A 298 -25.20 -12.95 4.75
C ARG A 298 -24.90 -13.73 6.02
N LEU A 299 -24.85 -15.05 5.94
CA LEU A 299 -24.52 -15.91 7.07
C LEU A 299 -23.05 -15.72 7.50
N LEU A 300 -22.11 -15.72 6.55
CA LEU A 300 -20.69 -15.47 6.81
C LEU A 300 -20.46 -14.08 7.40
N GLY A 301 -21.10 -13.06 6.84
CA GLY A 301 -21.07 -11.69 7.35
C GLY A 301 -21.55 -11.60 8.80
N ARG A 302 -22.62 -12.33 9.17
CA ARG A 302 -23.12 -12.40 10.56
C ARG A 302 -22.17 -13.15 11.49
N LEU A 303 -21.59 -14.26 11.05
CA LEU A 303 -20.68 -15.08 11.87
C LEU A 303 -19.35 -14.37 12.16
N THR A 304 -18.89 -13.56 11.21
CA THR A 304 -17.64 -12.80 11.29
C THR A 304 -17.83 -11.33 11.66
N ALA A 305 -19.07 -10.93 11.99
CA ALA A 305 -19.40 -9.55 12.33
C ALA A 305 -18.53 -9.06 13.49
N ALA A 306 -17.95 -7.87 13.31
CA ALA A 306 -17.26 -7.16 14.38
C ALA A 306 -18.28 -6.84 15.47
N ARG A 307 -17.96 -7.18 16.71
CA ARG A 307 -18.70 -6.69 17.88
C ARG A 307 -17.87 -5.60 18.58
N PRO A 308 -18.53 -4.60 19.19
CA PRO A 308 -17.86 -3.64 20.06
C PRO A 308 -17.12 -4.35 21.20
#